data_AF-A0ABD5Z9D9-F1
#
_entry.id   AF-A0ABD5Z9D9-F1
#
_cell.length_a   1.000
_cell.length_b   1.000
_cell.length_c   1.000
_cell.angle_alpha   90.00
_cell.angle_beta   90.00
_cell.angle_gamma   90.00
#
_symmetry.space_group_name_H-M   'P 1'
#
loop_
_entity.id
_entity.type
_entity.pdbx_description
1 polymer ?
#
loop_
_entity_poly.entity_id
_entity_poly.type
_entity_poly.pdbx_seq_one_letter_code
_entity_poly.pdbx_strand_id
1 'polypeptide(L)'
;MAQTTYNGKTYEFGNEIHFSYLKVPPGSGLDRLEFPGWLLHADGPGDYENLYEYTLDMVRAEAGIGRGYPEVLQQADTDAVLDHQDRQQFLRLLQQWGEENDVPIEWDSKARSKELRRR
;
A
#
# COMPACT_ATOMS: atom_id res chain seq x y z
N MET A 1 -27.67 -8.86 -7.93
CA MET A 1 -26.36 -8.27 -7.58
C MET A 1 -26.22 -8.35 -6.07
N ALA A 2 -25.02 -8.52 -5.52
CA ALA A 2 -24.86 -8.52 -4.07
C ALA A 2 -25.26 -7.14 -3.54
N GLN A 3 -25.91 -7.10 -2.38
CA GLN A 3 -26.31 -5.86 -1.71
C GLN A 3 -25.92 -5.95 -0.24
N THR A 4 -25.55 -4.81 0.35
CA THR A 4 -25.31 -4.68 1.78
C THR A 4 -26.07 -3.48 2.34
N THR A 5 -26.44 -3.52 3.61
CA THR A 5 -27.09 -2.39 4.27
C THR A 5 -26.18 -1.88 5.38
N TYR A 6 -25.82 -0.61 5.33
CA TYR A 6 -25.03 0.06 6.36
C TYR A 6 -25.71 1.37 6.77
N ASN A 7 -25.90 1.59 8.07
CA ASN A 7 -26.62 2.74 8.63
C ASN A 7 -27.98 3.03 7.96
N GLY A 8 -28.75 1.98 7.66
CA GLY A 8 -30.08 2.10 7.05
C GLY A 8 -30.08 2.50 5.56
N LYS A 9 -28.91 2.61 4.92
CA LYS A 9 -28.77 2.78 3.47
C LYS A 9 -28.38 1.46 2.83
N THR A 10 -29.07 1.10 1.75
CA THR A 10 -28.74 -0.07 0.93
C THR A 10 -27.74 0.32 -0.15
N TYR A 11 -26.67 -0.46 -0.25
CA TYR A 11 -25.61 -0.31 -1.23
C TYR A 11 -25.59 -1.54 -2.13
N GLU A 12 -25.45 -1.32 -3.42
CA GLU A 12 -25.21 -2.40 -4.39
C GLU A 12 -23.71 -2.54 -4.64
N PHE A 13 -23.22 -3.77 -4.71
CA PHE A 13 -21.83 -4.01 -5.07
C PHE A 13 -21.67 -3.89 -6.60
N GLY A 14 -20.76 -3.02 -7.02
CA GLY A 14 -20.29 -2.94 -8.41
C GLY A 14 -19.27 -4.03 -8.71
N ASN A 15 -19.34 -4.63 -9.89
CA ASN A 15 -18.42 -5.68 -10.36
C ASN A 15 -17.45 -5.17 -11.44
N GLU A 16 -17.38 -3.87 -11.65
CA GLU A 16 -16.63 -3.25 -12.74
C GLU A 16 -15.42 -2.50 -12.17
N ILE A 17 -14.25 -2.78 -12.73
CA ILE A 17 -13.00 -2.06 -12.49
C ILE A 17 -12.57 -1.45 -13.82
N HIS A 18 -12.41 -0.14 -13.82
CA HIS A 18 -11.88 0.61 -14.95
C HIS A 18 -10.44 1.01 -14.66
N PHE A 19 -9.74 1.41 -15.72
CA PHE A 19 -8.39 1.92 -15.59
C PHE A 19 -8.19 3.14 -16.48
N SER A 20 -7.27 4.00 -16.05
CA SER A 20 -6.74 5.09 -16.84
C SER A 20 -5.23 5.18 -16.64
N TYR A 21 -4.59 5.94 -17.51
CA TYR A 21 -3.16 6.20 -17.43
C TYR A 21 -2.94 7.67 -17.10
N LEU A 22 -2.12 7.92 -16.08
CA LEU A 22 -1.77 9.24 -15.63
C LEU A 22 -0.27 9.47 -15.83
N LYS A 23 0.08 10.59 -16.49
CA LYS A 23 1.45 11.06 -16.58
C LYS A 23 1.60 12.29 -15.69
N VAL A 24 2.41 12.19 -14.64
CA VAL A 24 2.72 13.32 -13.74
C VAL A 24 4.21 13.68 -13.82
N PRO A 25 4.58 14.80 -14.44
CA PRO A 25 5.95 15.31 -14.37
C PRO A 25 6.33 15.69 -12.92
N PRO A 26 7.60 15.52 -12.50
CA PRO A 26 8.77 15.04 -13.25
C PRO A 26 8.89 13.50 -13.33
N GLY A 27 7.87 12.75 -12.92
CA GLY A 27 7.86 11.28 -12.96
C GLY A 27 8.23 10.76 -14.35
N SER A 28 9.07 9.72 -14.37
CA SER A 28 9.55 9.10 -15.62
C SER A 28 8.55 8.11 -16.24
N GLY A 29 7.53 7.71 -15.47
CA GLY A 29 6.57 6.67 -15.83
C GLY A 29 5.21 7.20 -16.25
N LEU A 30 4.43 6.30 -16.85
CA LEU A 30 3.00 6.44 -17.01
C LEU A 30 2.34 5.53 -15.97
N ASP A 31 1.73 6.12 -14.96
CA ASP A 31 1.13 5.37 -13.86
C ASP A 31 -0.25 4.87 -14.27
N ARG A 32 -0.52 3.59 -13.97
CA ARG A 32 -1.83 2.98 -14.18
C ARG A 32 -2.67 3.22 -12.93
N LEU A 33 -3.80 3.88 -13.09
CA LEU A 33 -4.80 4.05 -12.04
C LEU A 33 -5.93 3.08 -12.31
N GLU A 34 -6.26 2.25 -11.33
CA GLU A 34 -7.45 1.40 -11.35
C GLU A 34 -8.47 1.91 -10.34
N PHE A 35 -9.73 1.93 -10.74
CA PHE A 35 -10.79 2.46 -9.92
C PHE A 35 -12.11 1.74 -10.21
N PRO A 36 -13.01 1.63 -9.22
CA PRO A 36 -14.29 0.99 -9.42
C PRO A 36 -15.20 1.85 -10.30
N GLY A 37 -16.01 1.21 -11.16
CA GLY A 37 -16.80 1.90 -12.20
C GLY A 37 -17.82 2.91 -11.67
N TRP A 38 -18.29 2.73 -10.42
CA TRP A 38 -19.22 3.66 -9.81
C TRP A 38 -18.69 5.09 -9.70
N LEU A 39 -17.38 5.34 -9.72
CA LEU A 39 -16.83 6.70 -9.71
C LEU A 39 -17.19 7.49 -10.98
N LEU A 40 -17.42 6.83 -12.11
CA LEU A 40 -17.84 7.47 -13.35
C LEU A 40 -19.33 7.84 -13.34
N HIS A 41 -20.11 7.19 -12.47
CA HIS A 41 -21.56 7.37 -12.37
C HIS A 41 -21.99 8.21 -11.18
N ALA A 42 -21.12 8.36 -10.18
CA ALA A 42 -21.36 9.21 -9.02
C ALA A 42 -21.06 10.68 -9.36
N ASP A 43 -21.94 11.57 -8.90
CA ASP A 43 -21.77 13.02 -9.08
C ASP A 43 -20.48 13.52 -8.42
N GLY A 44 -19.74 14.36 -9.15
CA GLY A 44 -18.57 15.05 -8.63
C GLY A 44 -18.98 16.21 -7.71
N PRO A 45 -18.15 16.58 -6.72
CA PRO A 45 -18.36 17.81 -5.96
C PRO A 45 -18.08 19.04 -6.83
N GLY A 46 -18.79 20.15 -6.59
CA GLY A 46 -18.52 21.42 -7.27
C GLY A 46 -18.80 21.37 -8.78
N ASP A 47 -17.81 21.72 -9.59
CA ASP A 47 -17.91 21.81 -11.05
C ASP A 47 -17.43 20.53 -11.78
N TYR A 48 -17.09 19.48 -11.04
CA TYR A 48 -16.64 18.20 -11.62
C TYR A 48 -17.82 17.39 -12.16
N GLU A 49 -17.70 16.79 -13.35
CA GLU A 49 -18.78 16.02 -13.98
C GLU A 49 -19.11 14.77 -13.18
N ASN A 50 -18.08 14.10 -12.66
CA ASN A 50 -18.21 12.89 -11.87
C ASN A 50 -17.12 12.81 -10.79
N LEU A 51 -17.29 11.88 -9.87
CA LEU A 51 -16.36 11.70 -8.76
C LEU A 51 -14.96 11.21 -9.23
N TYR A 52 -14.89 10.50 -10.34
CA TYR A 52 -13.61 10.07 -10.92
C TYR A 52 -12.74 11.27 -11.30
N GLU A 53 -13.28 12.30 -11.96
CA GLU A 53 -12.51 13.50 -12.33
C GLU A 53 -11.96 14.24 -11.11
N TYR A 54 -12.80 14.44 -10.09
CA TYR A 54 -12.38 15.02 -8.82
C TYR A 54 -11.25 14.20 -8.18
N THR A 55 -11.41 12.87 -8.14
CA THR A 55 -10.41 11.97 -7.56
C THR A 55 -9.09 12.02 -8.33
N LEU A 56 -9.15 12.05 -9.66
CA LEU A 56 -7.97 12.14 -10.51
C LEU A 56 -7.17 13.42 -10.25
N ASP A 57 -7.85 14.55 -10.07
CA ASP A 57 -7.20 15.82 -9.74
C ASP A 57 -6.61 15.82 -8.32
N MET A 58 -7.24 15.18 -7.34
CA MET A 58 -6.63 14.96 -6.03
C MET A 58 -5.35 14.13 -6.13
N VAL A 59 -5.37 13.03 -6.88
CA VAL A 59 -4.17 12.20 -7.12
C VAL A 59 -3.06 13.01 -7.79
N ARG A 60 -3.40 13.86 -8.78
CA ARG A 60 -2.44 14.76 -9.43
C ARG A 60 -1.85 15.79 -8.46
N ALA A 61 -2.67 16.37 -7.60
CA ALA A 61 -2.23 17.34 -6.60
C ALA A 61 -1.22 16.71 -5.63
N GLU A 62 -1.54 15.54 -5.07
CA GLU A 62 -0.65 14.76 -4.22
C GLU A 62 0.64 14.36 -4.94
N ALA A 63 0.54 13.93 -6.20
CA ALA A 63 1.71 13.61 -7.01
C ALA A 63 2.57 14.83 -7.32
N GLY A 64 1.97 16.02 -7.42
CA GLY A 64 2.70 17.29 -7.49
C GLY A 64 3.54 17.55 -6.23
N ILE A 65 2.99 17.25 -5.04
CA ILE A 65 3.69 17.39 -3.76
C ILE A 65 4.86 16.39 -3.66
N GLY A 66 4.59 15.11 -3.95
CA GLY A 66 5.59 14.03 -3.92
C GLY A 66 6.50 13.97 -5.16
N ARG A 67 6.54 15.03 -5.98
CA ARG A 67 7.45 15.20 -7.13
C ARG A 67 7.35 14.10 -8.19
N GLY A 68 6.13 13.81 -8.63
CA GLY A 68 5.83 12.85 -9.70
C GLY A 68 5.24 11.55 -9.20
N TYR A 69 5.03 11.40 -7.88
CA TYR A 69 4.32 10.27 -7.27
C TYR A 69 3.60 10.76 -6.00
N PRO A 70 2.39 10.28 -5.66
CA PRO A 70 1.67 10.76 -4.48
C PRO A 70 2.48 10.64 -3.18
N GLU A 71 2.59 11.73 -2.41
CA GLU A 71 3.41 11.77 -1.19
C GLU A 71 2.92 10.73 -0.16
N VAL A 72 1.60 10.64 0.04
CA VAL A 72 1.01 9.67 0.98
C VAL A 72 1.39 8.21 0.65
N LEU A 73 1.45 7.86 -0.64
CA LEU A 73 1.86 6.52 -1.06
C LEU A 73 3.36 6.31 -0.89
N GLN A 74 4.17 7.33 -1.15
CA GLN A 74 5.61 7.28 -0.92
C GLN A 74 5.95 7.06 0.56
N GLN A 75 5.24 7.74 1.47
CA GLN A 75 5.41 7.56 2.92
C GLN A 75 5.01 6.14 3.35
N ALA A 76 3.83 5.68 2.91
CA ALA A 76 3.37 4.33 3.22
C ALA A 76 4.32 3.24 2.71
N ASP A 77 4.88 3.41 1.51
CA ASP A 77 5.88 2.49 0.95
C ASP A 77 7.15 2.50 1.81
N THR A 78 7.68 3.70 2.12
CA THR A 78 8.88 3.86 2.96
C THR A 78 8.71 3.22 4.34
N ASP A 79 7.55 3.39 4.97
CA ASP A 79 7.25 2.85 6.29
C ASP A 79 7.01 1.32 6.27
N ALA A 80 6.58 0.78 5.13
CA ALA A 80 6.37 -0.66 4.96
C ALA A 80 7.67 -1.43 4.62
N VAL A 81 8.76 -0.73 4.32
CA VAL A 81 10.05 -1.37 4.03
C VAL A 81 10.58 -2.07 5.27
N LEU A 82 10.60 -3.40 5.23
CA LEU A 82 11.31 -4.22 6.21
C LEU A 82 12.80 -4.22 5.89
N ASP A 83 13.58 -3.60 6.76
CA ASP A 83 15.00 -3.45 6.53
C ASP A 83 15.82 -4.65 7.07
N HIS A 84 17.15 -4.57 6.90
CA HIS A 84 18.03 -5.62 7.42
C HIS A 84 17.99 -5.71 8.95
N GLN A 85 17.84 -4.59 9.67
CA GLN A 85 17.76 -4.57 11.12
C GLN A 85 16.46 -5.23 11.63
N ASP A 86 15.32 -4.95 11.00
CA ASP A 86 14.04 -5.59 11.28
C ASP A 86 14.14 -7.11 11.12
N ARG A 87 14.76 -7.56 10.01
CA ARG A 87 15.02 -8.98 9.78
C ARG A 87 15.87 -9.60 10.88
N GLN A 88 16.94 -8.92 11.32
CA GLN A 88 17.79 -9.45 12.41
C GLN A 88 17.03 -9.51 13.74
N GLN A 89 16.20 -8.51 14.04
CA GLN A 89 15.38 -8.50 15.24
C GLN A 89 14.34 -9.64 15.22
N PHE A 90 13.68 -9.84 14.09
CA PHE A 90 12.75 -10.95 13.90
C PHE A 90 13.45 -12.31 14.13
N LEU A 91 14.63 -12.52 13.54
CA LEU A 91 15.36 -13.78 13.72
C LEU A 91 15.77 -14.02 15.17
N ARG A 92 16.18 -12.97 15.91
CA ARG A 92 16.47 -13.09 17.35
C ARG A 92 15.23 -13.49 18.16
N LEU A 93 14.08 -12.86 17.90
CA LEU A 93 12.83 -13.20 18.58
C LEU A 93 12.39 -14.63 18.28
N LEU A 94 12.51 -15.05 17.02
CA LEU A 94 12.20 -16.41 16.59
C LEU A 94 13.15 -17.44 17.22
N GLN A 95 14.44 -17.12 17.34
CA GLN A 95 15.41 -17.98 18.03
C GLN A 95 15.08 -18.13 19.51
N GLN A 96 14.85 -17.02 20.22
CA GLN A 96 14.48 -17.07 21.63
C GLN A 96 13.20 -17.87 21.85
N TRP A 97 12.16 -17.63 21.03
CA TRP A 97 10.91 -18.38 21.11
C TRP A 97 11.12 -19.88 20.87
N GLY A 98 11.95 -20.25 19.88
CA GLY A 98 12.26 -21.66 19.60
C GLY A 98 12.98 -22.33 20.76
N GLU A 99 13.93 -21.63 21.40
CA GLU A 99 14.63 -22.11 22.60
C GLU A 99 13.67 -22.28 23.79
N GLU A 100 12.70 -21.37 23.98
CA GLU A 100 11.71 -21.43 25.07
C GLU A 100 10.65 -22.53 24.87
N ASN A 101 10.35 -22.91 23.62
CA ASN A 101 9.25 -23.83 23.28
C ASN A 101 9.73 -25.20 22.79
N ASP A 102 11.03 -25.51 22.94
CA ASP A 102 11.67 -26.76 22.50
C ASP A 102 11.40 -27.08 21.02
N VAL A 103 11.42 -26.05 20.18
CA VAL A 103 11.25 -26.18 18.73
C VAL A 103 12.63 -26.22 18.07
N PRO A 104 13.01 -27.32 17.38
CA PRO A 104 14.33 -27.46 16.78
C PRO A 104 14.41 -26.66 15.47
N ILE A 105 14.68 -25.36 15.59
CA ILE A 105 14.93 -24.47 14.45
C ILE A 105 16.41 -24.58 14.07
N GLU A 106 16.70 -25.08 12.86
CA GLU A 106 18.06 -25.12 12.33
C GLU A 106 18.50 -23.73 11.84
N TRP A 107 19.47 -23.13 12.54
CA TRP A 107 20.06 -21.85 12.17
C TRP A 107 21.33 -22.05 11.34
N ASP A 108 21.45 -21.38 10.18
CA ASP A 108 22.69 -21.40 9.41
C ASP A 108 23.85 -20.85 10.26
N SER A 109 24.83 -21.71 10.53
CA SER A 109 26.01 -21.47 11.38
C SER A 109 26.76 -20.16 11.09
N LYS A 110 26.72 -19.65 9.85
CA LYS A 110 27.36 -18.39 9.47
C LYS A 110 26.64 -17.15 10.02
N ALA A 111 25.34 -17.22 10.24
CA ALA A 111 24.57 -16.13 10.84
C ALA A 111 24.88 -15.99 12.34
N ARG A 112 24.89 -17.12 13.08
CA ARG A 112 25.27 -17.14 14.52
C ARG A 112 26.66 -16.57 14.77
N SER A 113 27.62 -16.89 13.90
CA SER A 113 29.03 -16.49 14.11
C SER A 113 29.27 -14.97 13.92
N LYS A 114 28.45 -14.29 13.10
CA LYS A 114 28.53 -12.83 12.92
C LYS A 114 27.92 -12.04 14.07
N GLU A 115 26.88 -12.56 14.71
CA GLU A 115 26.18 -11.87 15.79
C GLU A 115 26.94 -11.95 17.13
N LEU A 116 27.55 -13.10 17.43
CA LEU A 116 28.41 -13.27 18.61
C LEU A 116 29.71 -12.44 18.58
N ARG A 117 30.19 -12.07 17.39
CA ARG A 117 31.40 -11.24 17.22
C ARG A 117 31.17 -9.73 17.37
N ARG A 118 29.90 -9.28 17.48
CA ARG A 118 29.54 -7.87 17.59
C ARG A 118 29.13 -7.44 19.01
N ARG A 119 29.21 -8.35 19.99
CA ARG A 119 29.28 -8.02 21.43
C ARG A 119 30.73 -7.74 21.80
#